data_AF-A0A415SD91-F1
#
_entry.id   AF-A0A415SD91-F1
#
_cell.length_a   1.000
_cell.length_b   1.000
_cell.length_c   1.000
_cell.angle_alpha   90.00
_cell.angle_beta   90.00
_cell.angle_gamma   90.00
#
_symmetry.space_group_name_H-M   'P 1'
#
loop_
_entity.id
_entity.type
_entity.pdbx_description
1 polymer ?
#
loop_
_entity_poly.entity_id
_entity_poly.type
_entity_poly.pdbx_seq_one_letter_code
_entity_poly.pdbx_strand_id
1 'polypeptide(L)' 'MSAKEACTYLGLGRNRGVEFAKSIGAEVAIGRRRLYDKVVIDRYLDRKIQEVK' A
#
# COMPACT_ATOMS: atom_id res chain seq x y z
N MET A 1 -2.77 -8.50 0.71
CA MET A 1 -2.11 -8.36 2.03
C MET A 1 -3.09 -7.81 3.05
N SER A 2 -2.95 -8.19 4.32
CA SER A 2 -3.64 -7.55 5.45
C SER A 2 -3.07 -6.16 5.73
N ALA A 3 -3.78 -5.34 6.51
CA ALA A 3 -3.28 -4.03 6.95
C ALA A 3 -1.94 -4.12 7.70
N LYS A 4 -1.74 -5.18 8.51
CA LYS A 4 -0.48 -5.37 9.25
C LYS A 4 0.68 -5.64 8.30
N GLU A 5 0.50 -6.59 7.38
CA GLU A 5 1.51 -6.93 6.37
C GLU A 5 1.84 -5.74 5.48
N ALA A 6 0.84 -4.98 5.01
CA ALA A 6 1.05 -3.79 4.20
C ALA A 6 1.86 -2.71 4.95
N CYS A 7 1.55 -2.46 6.23
CA CYS A 7 2.31 -1.51 7.05
C CYS A 7 3.76 -1.97 7.27
N THR A 8 3.96 -3.26 7.58
CA THR A 8 5.31 -3.83 7.72
C THR A 8 6.10 -3.76 6.40
N TYR A 9 5.46 -4.05 5.27
CA TYR A 9 6.07 -4.00 3.94
C TYR A 9 6.52 -2.57 3.58
N LEU A 10 5.68 -1.58 3.89
CA LEU A 10 5.96 -0.17 3.65
C LEU A 10 6.94 0.44 4.68
N GLY A 11 7.24 -0.26 5.78
CA GLY A 11 8.01 0.31 6.89
C GLY A 11 7.31 1.46 7.62
N LEU A 12 5.98 1.59 7.47
CA LEU A 12 5.18 2.67 8.04
C LEU A 12 4.36 2.19 9.23
N GLY A 13 4.13 3.08 10.20
CA GLY A 13 3.19 2.84 11.29
C GLY A 13 1.75 2.66 10.79
N ARG A 14 0.91 1.97 11.57
CA ARG A 14 -0.47 1.56 11.21
C ARG A 14 -1.28 2.65 10.52
N ASN A 15 -1.32 3.86 11.09
CA ASN A 15 -2.14 4.95 10.58
C ASN A 15 -1.64 5.44 9.22
N ARG A 16 -0.34 5.76 9.13
CA ARG A 16 0.28 6.26 7.89
C ARG A 16 0.32 5.19 6.80
N GLY A 17 0.59 3.93 7.14
CA GLY A 17 0.64 2.84 6.18
C GLY A 17 -0.72 2.57 5.53
N VAL A 18 -1.79 2.58 6.31
CA VAL A 18 -3.16 2.42 5.79
C VAL A 18 -3.57 3.61 4.94
N GLU A 19 -3.32 4.83 5.42
CA GLU A 19 -3.65 6.06 4.69
C GLU A 19 -2.90 6.14 3.36
N PHE A 20 -1.60 5.82 3.36
CA PHE A 20 -0.78 5.75 2.16
C PHE A 20 -1.29 4.69 1.19
N ALA A 21 -1.54 3.46 1.66
CA ALA A 21 -2.02 2.39 0.78
C ALA A 21 -3.39 2.72 0.16
N LYS A 22 -4.24 3.47 0.90
CA LYS A 22 -5.49 3.99 0.37
C LYS A 22 -5.28 5.10 -0.66
N SER A 23 -4.36 6.04 -0.42
CA SER A 23 -4.12 7.18 -1.31
C SER A 23 -3.56 6.76 -2.67
N ILE A 24 -2.80 5.68 -2.73
CA ILE A 24 -2.27 5.11 -3.98
C ILE A 24 -3.25 4.14 -4.67
N GLY A 25 -4.44 3.91 -4.11
CA GLY A 25 -5.44 3.01 -4.66
C GLY A 25 -5.14 1.51 -4.47
N ALA A 26 -4.26 1.14 -3.53
CA ALA A 26 -3.96 -0.26 -3.25
C ALA A 26 -5.02 -0.94 -2.37
N GLU A 27 -5.95 -0.19 -1.78
CA GLU A 27 -7.04 -0.74 -0.95
C GLU A 27 -8.10 -1.45 -1.80
N VAL A 28 -8.31 -2.74 -1.52
CA VAL A 28 -9.34 -3.59 -2.11
C VAL A 28 -10.37 -3.95 -1.04
N ALA A 29 -11.63 -3.58 -1.29
CA ALA A 29 -12.76 -3.91 -0.43
C ALA A 29 -13.31 -5.29 -0.80
N ILE A 30 -13.26 -6.25 0.13
CA ILE A 30 -13.90 -7.57 -0.02
C ILE A 30 -14.92 -7.72 1.11
N GLY A 31 -16.17 -7.36 0.82
CA GLY A 31 -17.23 -7.27 1.82
C GLY A 31 -16.82 -6.32 2.96
N ARG A 32 -16.77 -6.84 4.19
CA ARG A 32 -16.36 -6.08 5.38
C ARG A 32 -14.84 -5.99 5.57
N ARG A 33 -14.05 -6.74 4.81
CA ARG A 33 -12.58 -6.78 4.95
C ARG A 33 -11.94 -5.78 4.00
N ARG A 34 -10.88 -5.13 4.49
CA ARG A 34 -9.97 -4.32 3.68
C ARG A 34 -8.66 -5.09 3.50
N LEU A 35 -8.32 -5.38 2.26
CA LEU A 35 -7.04 -5.97 1.87
C LEU A 35 -6.28 -4.97 1.00
N TYR A 36 -4.98 -5.14 0.90
CA TYR A 36 -4.10 -4.27 0.12
C TYR A 36 -3.35 -5.06 -0.94
N ASP A 37 -3.38 -4.56 -2.17
CA ASP A 37 -2.69 -5.17 -3.31
C ASP A 37 -1.21 -4.78 -3.33
N LYS A 38 -0.33 -5.78 -3.29
CA LYS A 38 1.11 -5.58 -3.35
C LYS A 38 1.55 -5.05 -4.72
N VAL A 39 0.94 -5.51 -5.81
CA VAL A 39 1.35 -5.14 -7.16
C VAL A 39 1.10 -3.65 -7.42
N VAL A 40 0.01 -3.10 -6.87
CA VAL A 40 -0.27 -1.66 -6.95
C VAL A 40 0.78 -0.86 -6.17
N ILE A 41 1.14 -1.31 -4.96
CA ILE A 41 2.20 -0.69 -4.15
C ILE A 41 3.53 -0.71 -4.91
N ASP A 42 3.95 -1.87 -5.41
CA ASP A 42 5.22 -2.04 -6.12
C ASP A 42 5.29 -1.12 -7.34
N ARG A 43 4.25 -1.12 -8.20
CA ARG A 43 4.18 -0.26 -9.38
C ARG A 43 4.29 1.22 -9.04
N TYR A 44 3.68 1.64 -7.93
CA TYR A 44 3.77 3.02 -7.46
C TYR A 44 5.21 3.36 -7.05
N LEU A 45 5.85 2.49 -6.25
CA LEU A 45 7.22 2.69 -5.79
C LEU A 45 8.22 2.66 -6.95
N ASP A 46 8.09 1.71 -7.87
CA ASP A 46 8.93 1.61 -9.07
C ASP A 46 8.85 2.88 -9.90
N ARG A 47 7.65 3.39 -10.15
CA ARG A 47 7.45 4.66 -10.86
C ARG A 47 8.15 5.82 -10.13
N LYS A 48 8.03 5.91 -8.81
CA LYS A 48 8.69 6.97 -8.02
C LYS A 48 10.21 6.85 -8.03
N ILE A 49 10.75 5.63 -8.03
CA ILE A 49 12.19 5.40 -8.13
C ILE A 49 12.72 5.85 -9.51
N GLN A 50 11.96 5.62 -10.59
CA GLN A 50 12.35 6.09 -11.93
C GLN A 50 12.24 7.62 -12.06
N GLU A 51 11.29 8.28 -11.41
CA GLU A 51 11.16 9.75 -11.41
C GLU A 51 12.33 10.47 -10.69
N VAL A 52 13.04 9.77 -9.79
CA VAL A 52 14.16 10.33 -9.01
C VAL A 52 15.52 10.09 -9.68
N LYS A 53 15.58 9.23 -10.70
CA LYS A 53 16.79 8.97 -11.49
C LYS A 53 16.91 9.94 -12.67
#